data_AF-A0A6P8JC37-F1
#
_entry.id   AF-A0A6P8JC37-F1
#
_cell.length_a   1.000
_cell.length_b   1.000
_cell.length_c   1.000
_cell.angle_alpha   90.00
_cell.angle_beta   90.00
_cell.angle_gamma   90.00
#
_symmetry.space_group_name_H-M   'P 1'
#
loop_
_entity.id
_entity.type
_entity.pdbx_description
1 polymer ?
#
loop_
_entity_poly.entity_id
_entity_poly.type
_entity_poly.pdbx_seq_one_letter_code
_entity_poly.pdbx_strand_id
1 'polypeptide(L)'
;MLIDLSWSLVLSAIIGTYLNESTICIFWNDKFEFHLLHKSDYISFVGINIKSFDDNRGQYIVDKRLKEKDIQNKNLFLDDLVIKIIISIEVTHCETFVVFDKDIDRFVNAFTKASVYSIWRSLHNKFVFAHIAYELPESHHHFFEDQPNILFVVRDHSSASSFDIKTNKFVGRKEEKPSQMILVDRYLALEQRFQFGISLFADKLNNMQGREVIIAGFDYPPYTVIKHNMSTNAQDMGVSEDSDFKNVYIDGTETRIILNFCEKFNCTIQIDSSLLRFKGRQHNN
;
A
#
# COMPACT_ATOMS: atom_id res chain seq x y z
N MET A 1 -6.60 -35.85 -11.94
CA MET A 1 -6.49 -34.67 -11.05
C MET A 1 -6.56 -33.47 -11.98
N LEU A 2 -7.70 -32.76 -12.05
CA LEU A 2 -7.81 -31.56 -12.87
C LEU A 2 -7.00 -30.47 -12.19
N ILE A 3 -5.99 -29.92 -12.88
CA ILE A 3 -5.25 -28.76 -12.41
C ILE A 3 -6.21 -27.57 -12.45
N ASP A 4 -6.42 -26.93 -11.30
CA ASP A 4 -7.30 -25.78 -11.17
C ASP A 4 -6.59 -24.53 -11.72
N LEU A 5 -6.76 -24.29 -13.02
CA LEU A 5 -6.14 -23.17 -13.73
C LEU A 5 -6.86 -21.83 -13.50
N SER A 6 -7.91 -21.79 -12.68
CA SER A 6 -8.76 -20.59 -12.52
C SER A 6 -7.98 -19.38 -12.00
N TRP A 7 -7.07 -19.57 -11.04
CA TRP A 7 -6.15 -18.53 -10.55
C TRP A 7 -5.19 -18.03 -11.64
N SER A 8 -4.67 -18.95 -12.45
CA SER A 8 -3.79 -18.63 -13.57
C SER A 8 -4.50 -17.75 -14.60
N LEU A 9 -5.76 -18.03 -14.91
CA LEU A 9 -6.56 -17.24 -15.85
C LEU A 9 -6.77 -15.80 -15.36
N VAL A 10 -7.33 -15.64 -14.15
CA VAL A 10 -7.67 -14.30 -13.62
C VAL A 10 -6.43 -13.45 -13.39
N LEU A 11 -5.37 -14.00 -12.79
CA LEU A 11 -4.18 -13.24 -12.49
C LEU A 11 -3.39 -12.90 -13.75
N SER A 12 -3.35 -13.79 -14.75
CA SER A 12 -2.70 -13.47 -16.04
C SER A 12 -3.45 -12.38 -16.79
N ALA A 13 -4.80 -12.39 -16.74
CA ALA A 13 -5.60 -11.31 -17.32
C ALA A 13 -5.31 -9.97 -16.63
N ILE A 14 -5.29 -9.93 -15.29
CA ILE A 14 -4.99 -8.70 -14.54
C ILE A 14 -3.57 -8.22 -14.84
N ILE A 15 -2.57 -9.12 -14.80
CA ILE A 15 -1.17 -8.77 -15.01
C ILE A 15 -0.95 -8.25 -16.43
N GLY A 16 -1.44 -8.98 -17.44
CA GLY A 16 -1.27 -8.64 -18.84
C GLY A 16 -1.93 -7.32 -19.23
N THR A 17 -3.05 -6.96 -18.60
CA THR A 17 -3.80 -5.74 -18.92
C THR A 17 -3.40 -4.53 -18.08
N TYR A 18 -3.09 -4.70 -16.79
CA TYR A 18 -2.96 -3.58 -15.85
C TYR A 18 -1.58 -3.43 -15.19
N LEU A 19 -0.72 -4.44 -15.24
CA LEU A 19 0.55 -4.48 -14.48
C LEU A 19 1.81 -4.68 -15.35
N ASN A 20 1.65 -4.78 -16.67
CA ASN A 20 2.68 -5.13 -17.63
C ASN A 20 3.82 -4.09 -17.79
N GLU A 21 3.63 -2.86 -17.30
CA GLU A 21 4.62 -1.77 -17.40
C GLU A 21 5.57 -1.69 -16.19
N SER A 22 5.44 -2.58 -15.21
CA SER A 22 6.20 -2.51 -13.95
C SER A 22 6.82 -3.84 -13.52
N THR A 23 7.83 -3.80 -12.66
CA THR A 23 8.35 -5.03 -12.03
C THR A 23 7.36 -5.55 -10.99
N ILE A 24 6.99 -6.83 -11.12
CA ILE A 24 6.01 -7.51 -10.28
C ILE A 24 6.71 -8.44 -9.28
N CYS A 25 6.61 -8.13 -8.00
CA CYS A 25 7.03 -8.99 -6.90
C CYS A 25 5.88 -9.92 -6.48
N ILE A 26 6.05 -11.22 -6.66
CA ILE A 26 5.03 -12.24 -6.34
C ILE A 26 5.46 -12.99 -5.08
N PHE A 27 4.63 -12.94 -4.04
CA PHE A 27 4.84 -13.66 -2.79
C PHE A 27 4.23 -15.05 -2.90
N TRP A 28 5.02 -16.02 -3.35
CA TRP A 28 4.53 -17.37 -3.64
C TRP A 28 3.91 -18.05 -2.43
N ASN A 29 2.75 -18.68 -2.66
CA ASN A 29 2.02 -19.47 -1.68
C ASN A 29 1.67 -20.83 -2.29
N ASP A 30 2.06 -21.91 -1.60
CA ASP A 30 1.92 -23.29 -2.09
C ASP A 30 0.47 -23.73 -2.36
N LYS A 31 -0.52 -23.04 -1.77
CA LYS A 31 -1.94 -23.33 -1.99
C LYS A 31 -2.49 -22.73 -3.29
N PHE A 32 -1.77 -21.77 -3.88
CA PHE A 32 -2.21 -21.03 -5.07
C PHE A 32 -1.27 -21.38 -6.23
N GLU A 33 -1.56 -22.49 -6.91
CA GLU A 33 -0.85 -22.84 -8.14
C GLU A 33 -1.17 -21.80 -9.22
N PHE A 34 -0.20 -20.94 -9.50
CA PHE A 34 -0.27 -19.88 -10.49
C PHE A 34 0.84 -20.03 -11.52
N HIS A 35 0.45 -20.11 -12.79
CA HIS A 35 1.33 -19.98 -13.93
C HIS A 35 0.87 -18.81 -14.78
N LEU A 36 1.82 -17.93 -15.13
CA LEU A 36 1.53 -16.77 -15.95
C LEU A 36 1.30 -17.24 -17.39
N LEU A 37 0.03 -17.22 -17.82
CA LEU A 37 -0.40 -17.60 -19.15
C LEU A 37 -0.12 -16.41 -20.06
N HIS A 38 0.70 -16.63 -21.11
CA HIS A 38 1.19 -15.59 -22.04
C HIS A 38 2.16 -14.60 -21.41
N LYS A 39 3.40 -15.06 -21.17
CA LYS A 39 4.51 -14.20 -20.79
C LYS A 39 4.87 -13.30 -21.98
N SER A 40 4.48 -12.03 -21.93
CA SER A 40 5.04 -11.01 -22.82
C SER A 40 6.51 -10.79 -22.45
N ASP A 41 7.37 -10.54 -23.45
CA ASP A 41 8.81 -10.32 -23.26
C ASP A 41 9.14 -9.16 -22.30
N TYR A 42 8.18 -8.27 -22.04
CA TYR A 42 8.35 -7.08 -21.21
C TYR A 42 7.99 -7.28 -19.73
N ILE A 43 7.40 -8.42 -19.34
CA ILE A 43 6.96 -8.65 -17.95
C ILE A 43 8.15 -9.15 -17.11
N SER A 44 8.65 -8.29 -16.23
CA SER A 44 9.66 -8.63 -15.24
C SER A 44 8.99 -9.07 -13.94
N PHE A 45 9.25 -10.30 -13.48
CA PHE A 45 8.72 -10.80 -12.21
C PHE A 45 9.83 -11.27 -11.27
N VAL A 46 9.59 -11.09 -9.97
CA VAL A 46 10.47 -11.51 -8.88
C VAL A 46 9.67 -12.41 -7.95
N GLY A 47 10.03 -13.68 -7.91
CA GLY A 47 9.44 -14.66 -6.99
C GLY A 47 10.02 -14.53 -5.59
N ILE A 48 9.14 -14.38 -4.59
CA ILE A 48 9.51 -14.21 -3.19
C ILE A 48 8.79 -15.28 -2.36
N ASN A 49 9.54 -16.20 -1.75
CA ASN A 49 8.97 -17.11 -0.76
C ASN A 49 8.89 -16.40 0.61
N ILE A 50 7.72 -16.35 1.23
CA ILE A 50 7.52 -15.67 2.52
C ILE A 50 7.93 -16.52 3.73
N LYS A 51 8.01 -17.85 3.59
CA LYS A 51 8.31 -18.80 4.68
C LYS A 51 9.81 -19.05 4.86
N SER A 52 10.59 -18.99 3.78
CA SER A 52 12.02 -19.25 3.82
C SER A 52 12.81 -18.34 2.87
N PHE A 53 14.01 -17.94 3.32
CA PHE A 53 15.00 -17.28 2.48
C PHE A 53 15.75 -18.26 1.56
N ASP A 54 15.89 -19.52 1.97
CA ASP A 54 16.73 -20.52 1.30
C ASP A 54 16.00 -21.26 0.15
N ASP A 55 14.73 -20.97 -0.06
CA ASP A 55 13.97 -21.58 -1.15
C ASP A 55 14.26 -20.84 -2.45
N ASN A 56 15.18 -21.39 -3.25
CA ASN A 56 15.70 -20.89 -4.54
C ASN A 56 14.65 -20.77 -5.67
N ARG A 57 13.37 -20.59 -5.37
CA ARG A 57 12.28 -20.44 -6.35
C ARG A 57 12.11 -19.00 -6.85
N GLY A 58 13.21 -18.24 -6.97
CA GLY A 58 13.21 -16.86 -7.45
C GLY A 58 14.43 -16.57 -8.32
N GLN A 59 14.24 -15.83 -9.42
CA GLN A 59 15.30 -15.50 -10.39
C GLN A 59 16.30 -14.44 -9.90
N TYR A 60 16.06 -13.80 -8.76
CA TYR A 60 16.89 -12.71 -8.26
C TYR A 60 17.42 -13.03 -6.86
N ILE A 61 18.63 -13.59 -6.83
CA ILE A 61 19.46 -13.68 -5.62
C ILE A 61 20.07 -12.30 -5.43
N VAL A 62 19.50 -11.50 -4.53
CA VAL A 62 20.12 -10.25 -4.13
C VAL A 62 20.92 -10.50 -2.86
N ASP A 63 22.18 -10.06 -2.84
CA ASP A 63 23.14 -10.33 -1.76
C ASP A 63 22.68 -9.70 -0.43
N LYS A 64 22.02 -10.53 0.38
CA LYS A 64 21.52 -10.22 1.73
C LYS A 64 22.61 -9.62 2.63
N ARG A 65 23.87 -10.06 2.48
CA ARG A 65 24.95 -9.74 3.43
C ARG A 65 25.35 -8.27 3.42
N LEU A 66 25.24 -7.60 2.27
CA LEU A 66 25.55 -6.17 2.18
C LEU A 66 24.51 -5.32 2.90
N LYS A 67 23.22 -5.65 2.73
CA LYS A 67 22.14 -4.90 3.38
C LYS A 67 22.06 -5.18 4.88
N GLU A 68 22.29 -6.42 5.30
CA GLU A 68 22.35 -6.76 6.73
C GLU A 68 23.45 -6.00 7.45
N LYS A 69 24.64 -5.85 6.84
CA LYS A 69 25.73 -5.04 7.40
C LYS A 69 25.35 -3.57 7.52
N ASP A 70 24.70 -2.98 6.51
CA ASP A 70 24.22 -1.59 6.59
C ASP A 70 23.18 -1.40 7.71
N ILE A 71 22.26 -2.35 7.86
CA ILE A 71 21.22 -2.34 8.90
C ILE A 71 21.85 -2.51 10.31
N GLN A 72 22.80 -3.44 10.47
CA GLN A 72 23.52 -3.66 11.71
C GLN A 72 24.35 -2.43 12.12
N ASN A 73 25.02 -1.78 11.16
CA ASN A 73 25.76 -0.54 11.41
C ASN A 73 24.87 0.59 11.92
N LYS A 74 23.57 0.55 11.62
CA LYS A 74 22.55 1.50 12.10
C LYS A 74 21.89 1.08 13.42
N ASN A 75 22.33 -0.01 14.06
CA ASN A 75 21.72 -0.60 15.26
C ASN A 75 20.22 -0.89 15.12
N LEU A 76 19.78 -1.25 13.91
CA LEU A 76 18.39 -1.62 13.64
C LEU A 76 18.25 -3.15 13.62
N PHE A 77 17.21 -3.66 14.28
CA PHE A 77 16.84 -5.08 14.21
C PHE A 77 15.55 -5.19 13.40
N LEU A 78 15.66 -5.62 12.15
CA LEU A 78 14.53 -5.79 11.24
C LEU A 78 14.21 -7.27 11.05
N ASP A 79 12.91 -7.57 10.95
CA ASP A 79 12.45 -8.91 10.61
C ASP A 79 12.96 -9.31 9.22
N ASP A 80 13.22 -10.61 9.08
CA ASP A 80 13.73 -11.22 7.86
C ASP A 80 12.89 -10.86 6.63
N LEU A 81 11.55 -10.87 6.74
CA LEU A 81 10.66 -10.49 5.63
C LEU A 81 10.80 -9.00 5.26
N VAL A 82 11.00 -8.12 6.25
CA VAL A 82 11.22 -6.69 6.01
C VAL A 82 12.49 -6.49 5.18
N ILE A 83 13.58 -7.16 5.54
CA ILE A 83 14.84 -7.11 4.80
C ILE A 83 14.63 -7.59 3.37
N LYS A 84 13.89 -8.68 3.18
CA LYS A 84 13.57 -9.22 1.85
C LYS A 84 12.85 -8.20 0.98
N ILE A 85 11.82 -7.55 1.54
CA ILE A 85 11.03 -6.55 0.82
C ILE A 85 11.90 -5.33 0.48
N ILE A 86 12.71 -4.82 1.42
CA ILE A 86 13.63 -3.69 1.15
C ILE A 86 14.52 -4.02 -0.03
N ILE A 87 15.13 -5.20 -0.01
CA ILE A 87 16.05 -5.65 -1.04
C ILE A 87 15.35 -5.76 -2.40
N SER A 88 14.14 -6.34 -2.46
CA SER A 88 13.37 -6.45 -3.70
C SER A 88 12.93 -5.09 -4.25
N ILE A 89 12.61 -4.15 -3.37
CA ILE A 89 12.27 -2.77 -3.75
C ILE A 89 13.50 -2.04 -4.31
N GLU A 90 14.65 -2.13 -3.63
CA GLU A 90 15.85 -1.37 -3.99
C GLU A 90 16.57 -1.92 -5.23
N VAL A 91 16.62 -3.24 -5.40
CA VAL A 91 17.42 -3.86 -6.47
C VAL A 91 16.61 -4.19 -7.71
N THR A 92 15.35 -4.63 -7.52
CA THR A 92 14.50 -5.01 -8.66
C THR A 92 13.46 -3.95 -9.00
N HIS A 93 13.41 -2.84 -8.24
CA HIS A 93 12.44 -1.76 -8.44
C HIS A 93 11.00 -2.29 -8.49
N CYS A 94 10.66 -3.19 -7.57
CA CYS A 94 9.30 -3.70 -7.49
C CYS A 94 8.31 -2.57 -7.18
N GLU A 95 7.35 -2.39 -8.09
CA GLU A 95 6.23 -1.46 -7.93
C GLU A 95 4.92 -2.20 -7.72
N THR A 96 4.80 -3.41 -8.28
CA THR A 96 3.60 -4.22 -8.13
C THR A 96 3.87 -5.39 -7.18
N PHE A 97 2.94 -5.64 -6.27
CA PHE A 97 3.02 -6.73 -5.29
C PHE A 97 1.80 -7.64 -5.40
N VAL A 98 2.02 -8.94 -5.57
CA VAL A 98 0.97 -9.96 -5.57
C VAL A 98 1.15 -10.86 -4.35
N VAL A 99 0.13 -10.92 -3.49
CA VAL A 99 0.20 -11.64 -2.20
C VAL A 99 -1.09 -12.44 -1.98
N PHE A 100 -0.99 -13.58 -1.31
CA PHE A 100 -2.07 -14.56 -1.21
C PHE A 100 -2.48 -14.87 0.22
N ASP A 101 -3.79 -15.03 0.44
CA ASP A 101 -4.39 -15.64 1.64
C ASP A 101 -3.82 -15.05 2.95
N LYS A 102 -3.60 -15.89 3.97
CA LYS A 102 -3.03 -15.55 5.28
C LYS A 102 -1.70 -14.79 5.27
N ASP A 103 -1.00 -14.70 4.14
CA ASP A 103 0.25 -13.97 4.03
C ASP A 103 0.04 -12.46 3.84
N ILE A 104 -1.19 -12.02 3.53
CA ILE A 104 -1.55 -10.61 3.30
C ILE A 104 -1.19 -9.74 4.50
N ASP A 105 -1.67 -10.06 5.70
CA ASP A 105 -1.42 -9.23 6.89
C ASP A 105 0.06 -9.20 7.26
N ARG A 106 0.75 -10.34 7.11
CA ARG A 106 2.19 -10.43 7.37
C ARG A 106 2.98 -9.57 6.39
N PHE A 107 2.62 -9.61 5.10
CA PHE A 107 3.20 -8.76 4.08
C PHE A 107 2.96 -7.28 4.36
N VAL A 108 1.72 -6.89 4.64
CA VAL A 108 1.36 -5.48 4.88
C VAL A 108 2.17 -4.90 6.03
N ASN A 109 2.25 -5.62 7.16
CA ASN A 109 3.07 -5.20 8.31
C ASN A 109 4.56 -5.04 7.95
N ALA A 110 5.09 -5.97 7.15
CA ALA A 110 6.49 -5.94 6.74
C ALA A 110 6.77 -4.84 5.70
N PHE A 111 5.85 -4.63 4.75
CA PHE A 111 5.95 -3.62 3.70
C PHE A 111 5.92 -2.21 4.27
N THR A 112 5.03 -1.93 5.24
CA THR A 112 4.99 -0.62 5.90
C THR A 112 6.34 -0.27 6.51
N LYS A 113 7.03 -1.21 7.15
CA LYS A 113 8.39 -0.99 7.66
C LYS A 113 9.42 -0.87 6.53
N ALA A 114 9.36 -1.77 5.55
CA ALA A 114 10.30 -1.80 4.44
C ALA A 114 10.29 -0.50 3.63
N SER A 115 9.10 0.05 3.34
CA SER A 115 8.95 1.31 2.59
C SER A 115 9.60 2.52 3.29
N VAL A 116 9.65 2.51 4.62
CA VAL A 116 10.30 3.55 5.43
C VAL A 116 11.81 3.44 5.34
N TYR A 117 12.35 2.23 5.53
CA TYR A 117 13.81 1.98 5.57
C TYR A 117 14.48 1.80 4.20
N SER A 118 13.69 1.60 3.14
CA SER A 118 14.19 1.55 1.76
C SER A 118 14.65 2.92 1.29
N ILE A 119 15.78 2.96 0.59
CA ILE A 119 16.26 4.19 -0.08
C ILE A 119 15.49 4.50 -1.37
N TRP A 120 14.79 3.51 -1.91
CA TRP A 120 13.98 3.64 -3.11
C TRP A 120 12.50 3.50 -2.78
N ARG A 121 11.65 4.32 -3.41
CA ARG A 121 10.19 4.30 -3.25
C ARG A 121 9.54 4.55 -4.61
N SER A 122 8.67 3.65 -5.05
CA SER A 122 7.88 3.86 -6.25
C SER A 122 6.75 4.87 -6.01
N LEU A 123 6.46 5.67 -7.03
CA LEU A 123 5.27 6.53 -7.10
C LEU A 123 4.03 5.78 -7.62
N HIS A 124 4.21 4.55 -8.11
CA HIS A 124 3.21 3.78 -8.85
C HIS A 124 2.92 2.43 -8.20
N ASN A 125 3.09 2.33 -6.88
CA ASN A 125 2.84 1.08 -6.17
C ASN A 125 1.42 0.56 -6.46
N LYS A 126 1.31 -0.72 -6.81
CA LYS A 126 0.04 -1.45 -6.99
C LYS A 126 0.07 -2.73 -6.16
N PHE A 127 -1.01 -2.99 -5.41
CA PHE A 127 -1.11 -4.16 -4.55
C PHE A 127 -2.26 -5.04 -5.00
N VAL A 128 -1.98 -6.31 -5.28
CA VAL A 128 -2.97 -7.32 -5.65
C VAL A 128 -2.98 -8.40 -4.58
N PHE A 129 -4.10 -8.54 -3.90
CA PHE A 129 -4.32 -9.51 -2.83
C PHE A 129 -5.31 -10.57 -3.30
N ALA A 130 -4.88 -11.83 -3.35
CA ALA A 130 -5.71 -12.93 -3.82
C ALA A 130 -6.09 -13.86 -2.66
N HIS A 131 -7.37 -14.14 -2.47
CA HIS A 131 -7.80 -15.07 -1.43
C HIS A 131 -9.14 -15.74 -1.75
N ILE A 132 -9.46 -16.78 -0.99
CA ILE A 132 -10.76 -17.46 -1.05
C ILE A 132 -11.71 -16.76 -0.07
N ALA A 133 -12.99 -16.62 -0.45
CA ALA A 133 -14.01 -16.01 0.39
C ALA A 133 -14.12 -16.70 1.75
N TYR A 134 -14.42 -15.91 2.80
CA TYR A 134 -14.59 -16.36 4.20
C TYR A 134 -13.35 -16.92 4.91
N GLU A 135 -12.23 -17.14 4.22
CA GLU A 135 -10.97 -17.56 4.85
C GLU A 135 -10.25 -16.40 5.55
N LEU A 136 -10.53 -15.16 5.16
CA LEU A 136 -9.97 -13.96 5.78
C LEU A 136 -11.08 -12.96 6.16
N PRO A 137 -11.12 -12.50 7.43
CA PRO A 137 -11.89 -11.32 7.77
C PRO A 137 -11.30 -10.09 7.04
N GLU A 138 -12.13 -9.08 6.78
CA GLU A 138 -11.63 -7.79 6.27
C GLU A 138 -10.61 -7.22 7.28
N SER A 139 -9.36 -7.10 6.87
CA SER A 139 -8.28 -6.58 7.71
C SER A 139 -8.48 -5.08 7.93
N HIS A 140 -8.50 -4.65 9.18
CA HIS A 140 -8.63 -3.23 9.57
C HIS A 140 -7.29 -2.50 9.59
N HIS A 141 -6.28 -3.00 8.86
CA HIS A 141 -4.97 -2.37 8.83
C HIS A 141 -5.01 -1.02 8.09
N HIS A 142 -4.47 0.04 8.70
CA HIS A 142 -4.43 1.40 8.12
C HIS A 142 -3.81 1.47 6.72
N PHE A 143 -2.94 0.52 6.38
CA PHE A 143 -2.45 0.33 5.02
C PHE A 143 -3.57 0.34 3.95
N PHE A 144 -4.70 -0.31 4.22
CA PHE A 144 -5.82 -0.35 3.28
C PHE A 144 -6.61 0.97 3.24
N GLU A 145 -6.43 1.83 4.23
CA GLU A 145 -6.91 3.21 4.18
C GLU A 145 -5.96 4.05 3.34
N ASP A 146 -4.65 3.90 3.50
CA ASP A 146 -3.63 4.81 2.99
C ASP A 146 -3.16 4.55 1.56
N GLN A 147 -3.33 3.34 1.04
CA GLN A 147 -2.90 3.02 -0.33
C GLN A 147 -4.05 3.18 -1.34
N PRO A 148 -3.92 3.98 -2.41
CA PRO A 148 -4.99 4.16 -3.39
C PRO A 148 -5.15 2.96 -4.34
N ASN A 149 -4.06 2.26 -4.64
CA ASN A 149 -3.98 1.25 -5.70
C ASN A 149 -3.99 -0.17 -5.12
N ILE A 150 -5.10 -0.55 -4.51
CA ILE A 150 -5.32 -1.88 -3.95
C ILE A 150 -6.33 -2.64 -4.79
N LEU A 151 -6.08 -3.92 -5.04
CA LEU A 151 -7.01 -4.83 -5.68
C LEU A 151 -7.11 -6.12 -4.87
N PHE A 152 -8.33 -6.56 -4.58
CA PHE A 152 -8.63 -7.85 -3.98
C PHE A 152 -9.27 -8.75 -5.03
N VAL A 153 -8.66 -9.91 -5.27
CA VAL A 153 -9.17 -10.96 -6.15
C VAL A 153 -9.73 -12.06 -5.26
N VAL A 154 -11.05 -12.08 -5.14
CA VAL A 154 -11.76 -12.94 -4.19
C VAL A 154 -12.44 -14.06 -4.95
N ARG A 155 -12.04 -15.30 -4.67
CA ARG A 155 -12.67 -16.48 -5.24
C ARG A 155 -13.82 -16.95 -4.35
N ASP A 156 -14.97 -17.23 -4.93
CA ASP A 156 -16.03 -17.94 -4.21
C ASP A 156 -15.66 -19.41 -4.00
N HIS A 157 -15.86 -19.90 -2.78
CA HIS A 157 -15.55 -21.28 -2.37
C HIS A 157 -16.44 -22.31 -3.10
N SER A 158 -17.62 -21.88 -3.60
CA SER A 158 -18.59 -22.77 -4.23
C SER A 158 -18.26 -23.15 -5.67
N SER A 159 -17.57 -22.28 -6.42
CA SER A 159 -17.21 -22.55 -7.81
C SER A 159 -15.94 -21.79 -8.22
N ALA A 160 -14.99 -22.51 -8.84
CA ALA A 160 -13.80 -21.93 -9.49
C ALA A 160 -14.14 -21.10 -10.75
N SER A 161 -15.41 -20.69 -10.89
CA SER A 161 -15.99 -20.17 -12.13
C SER A 161 -15.98 -18.65 -12.18
N SER A 162 -15.96 -17.98 -11.02
CA SER A 162 -15.98 -16.53 -10.94
C SER A 162 -15.14 -15.99 -9.80
N PHE A 163 -14.60 -14.79 -10.01
CA PHE A 163 -13.80 -14.06 -9.04
C PHE A 163 -14.35 -12.65 -8.90
N ASP A 164 -14.69 -12.27 -7.68
CA ASP A 164 -15.04 -10.89 -7.36
C ASP A 164 -13.76 -10.07 -7.28
N ILE A 165 -13.74 -8.95 -7.99
CA ILE A 165 -12.64 -8.01 -8.01
C ILE A 165 -13.05 -6.79 -7.22
N LYS A 166 -12.39 -6.56 -6.08
CA LYS A 166 -12.71 -5.47 -5.15
C LYS A 166 -11.55 -4.50 -5.01
N THR A 167 -11.83 -3.26 -4.64
CA THR A 167 -10.82 -2.25 -4.29
C THR A 167 -11.27 -1.48 -3.05
N ASN A 168 -10.38 -0.78 -2.37
CA ASN A 168 -10.78 0.13 -1.30
C ASN A 168 -11.41 1.41 -1.87
N LYS A 169 -12.36 2.02 -1.14
CA LYS A 169 -12.95 3.32 -1.52
C LYS A 169 -11.88 4.40 -1.66
N PHE A 170 -10.95 4.47 -0.71
CA PHE A 170 -9.87 5.45 -0.55
C PHE A 170 -10.35 6.92 -0.42
N VAL A 171 -11.21 7.43 -1.30
CA VAL A 171 -11.66 8.83 -1.26
C VAL A 171 -12.68 9.10 -0.16
N GLY A 172 -12.88 10.38 0.16
CA GLY A 172 -13.80 10.84 1.21
C GLY A 172 -13.11 10.97 2.57
N ARG A 173 -13.82 11.57 3.52
CA ARG A 173 -13.30 11.75 4.88
C ARG A 173 -13.18 10.43 5.62
N LYS A 174 -12.36 10.39 6.68
CA LYS A 174 -12.13 9.19 7.48
C LYS A 174 -13.42 8.59 8.05
N GLU A 175 -14.40 9.42 8.43
CA GLU A 175 -15.70 8.95 8.95
C GLU A 175 -16.52 8.18 7.89
N GLU A 176 -16.23 8.40 6.61
CA GLU A 176 -16.86 7.72 5.49
C GLU A 176 -16.19 6.40 5.11
N LYS A 177 -15.31 5.87 5.98
CA LYS A 177 -14.69 4.53 5.88
C LYS A 177 -13.92 4.30 4.56
N PRO A 178 -12.82 5.03 4.32
CA PRO A 178 -12.04 4.89 3.09
C PRO A 178 -11.43 3.49 2.88
N SER A 179 -11.24 2.68 3.93
CA SER A 179 -10.83 1.27 3.84
C SER A 179 -11.90 0.33 3.31
N GLN A 180 -13.17 0.78 3.24
CA GLN A 180 -14.28 -0.07 2.81
C GLN A 180 -14.02 -0.65 1.41
N MET A 181 -14.18 -1.97 1.29
CA MET A 181 -14.07 -2.66 0.02
C MET A 181 -15.32 -2.45 -0.83
N ILE A 182 -15.11 -2.07 -2.09
CA ILE A 182 -16.14 -1.92 -3.10
C ILE A 182 -15.89 -2.94 -4.22
N LEU A 183 -16.96 -3.58 -4.70
CA LEU A 183 -16.88 -4.44 -5.89
C LEU A 183 -16.70 -3.57 -7.13
N VAL A 184 -15.65 -3.84 -7.90
CA VAL A 184 -15.32 -3.13 -9.14
C VAL A 184 -15.74 -3.95 -10.34
N ASP A 185 -15.36 -5.23 -10.37
CA ASP A 185 -15.72 -6.12 -11.47
C ASP A 185 -15.86 -7.57 -10.99
N ARG A 186 -16.28 -8.45 -11.89
CA ARG A 186 -16.28 -9.90 -11.71
C ARG A 186 -15.60 -10.54 -12.91
N TYR A 187 -14.57 -11.34 -12.66
CA TYR A 187 -13.94 -12.13 -13.71
C TYR A 187 -14.64 -13.49 -13.84
N LEU A 188 -15.09 -13.82 -15.04
CA LEU A 188 -15.75 -15.09 -15.37
C LEU A 188 -14.72 -16.03 -15.99
N ALA A 189 -14.23 -17.01 -15.23
CA ALA A 189 -13.11 -17.85 -15.62
C ALA A 189 -13.40 -18.76 -16.83
N LEU A 190 -14.64 -19.26 -16.95
CA LEU A 190 -15.08 -20.06 -18.09
C LEU A 190 -15.13 -19.24 -19.40
N GLU A 191 -15.51 -17.97 -19.28
CA GLU A 191 -15.65 -17.04 -20.42
C GLU A 191 -14.36 -16.24 -20.67
N GLN A 192 -13.37 -16.36 -19.78
CA GLN A 192 -12.08 -15.66 -19.79
C GLN A 192 -12.19 -14.15 -19.96
N ARG A 193 -13.20 -13.53 -19.33
CA ARG A 193 -13.46 -12.08 -19.46
C ARG A 193 -13.92 -11.45 -18.16
N PHE A 194 -13.74 -10.13 -18.09
CA PHE A 194 -14.39 -9.30 -17.09
C PHE A 194 -15.87 -9.09 -17.47
N GLN A 195 -16.74 -9.12 -16.47
CA GLN A 195 -18.18 -9.01 -16.65
C GLN A 195 -18.56 -7.59 -17.09
N PHE A 196 -17.99 -6.58 -16.46
CA PHE A 196 -18.32 -5.17 -16.71
C PHE A 196 -17.26 -4.44 -17.54
N GLY A 197 -16.02 -4.91 -17.53
CA GLY A 197 -14.93 -4.30 -18.30
C GLY A 197 -14.49 -2.94 -17.74
N ILE A 198 -14.66 -2.74 -16.44
CA ILE A 198 -14.31 -1.48 -15.76
C ILE A 198 -12.81 -1.49 -15.43
N SER A 199 -12.16 -0.33 -15.45
CA SER A 199 -10.75 -0.24 -15.03
C SER A 199 -10.58 -0.66 -13.57
N LEU A 200 -9.71 -1.65 -13.33
CA LEU A 200 -9.47 -2.21 -12.00
C LEU A 200 -8.65 -1.27 -11.09
N PHE A 201 -7.88 -0.36 -11.69
CA PHE A 201 -7.08 0.65 -11.00
C PHE A 201 -7.54 2.05 -11.44
N ALA A 202 -8.69 2.49 -10.92
CA ALA A 202 -9.17 3.84 -11.15
C ALA A 202 -8.24 4.88 -10.49
N ASP A 203 -8.09 6.05 -11.10
CA ASP A 203 -7.32 7.15 -10.52
C ASP A 203 -8.12 7.83 -9.41
N LYS A 204 -7.80 7.45 -8.16
CA LYS A 204 -8.44 7.97 -6.94
C LYS A 204 -7.77 9.24 -6.42
N LEU A 205 -6.63 9.66 -7.00
CA LEU A 205 -5.86 10.82 -6.55
C LEU A 205 -6.30 12.10 -7.26
N ASN A 206 -6.92 12.02 -8.44
CA ASN A 206 -7.42 13.19 -9.16
C ASN A 206 -8.53 13.96 -8.43
N ASN A 207 -9.28 13.31 -7.55
CA ASN A 207 -10.26 13.94 -6.67
C ASN A 207 -10.45 13.11 -5.41
N MET A 208 -9.91 13.58 -4.29
CA MET A 208 -9.91 12.86 -3.04
C MET A 208 -11.15 13.10 -2.17
N GLN A 209 -12.11 13.90 -2.64
CA GLN A 209 -13.41 14.13 -2.00
C GLN A 209 -13.32 14.58 -0.54
N GLY A 210 -12.35 15.42 -0.21
CA GLY A 210 -12.13 15.96 1.13
C GLY A 210 -11.32 15.07 2.07
N ARG A 211 -10.75 13.95 1.56
CA ARG A 211 -9.85 13.07 2.34
C ARG A 211 -8.77 13.86 3.07
N GLU A 212 -8.43 13.41 4.26
CA GLU A 212 -7.39 14.00 5.09
C GLU A 212 -6.00 13.54 4.63
N VAL A 213 -5.13 14.51 4.34
CA VAL A 213 -3.69 14.31 4.17
C VAL A 213 -3.00 14.68 5.48
N ILE A 214 -2.39 13.69 6.12
CA ILE A 214 -1.69 13.85 7.39
C ILE A 214 -0.22 14.16 7.11
N ILE A 215 0.26 15.27 7.67
CA ILE A 215 1.68 15.66 7.61
C ILE A 215 2.26 15.79 9.01
N ALA A 216 3.53 15.47 9.16
CA ALA A 216 4.24 15.75 10.42
C ALA A 216 4.43 17.27 10.56
N GLY A 217 4.00 17.83 11.69
CA GLY A 217 4.06 19.26 11.95
C GLY A 217 5.24 19.66 12.81
N PHE A 218 6.14 20.48 12.26
CA PHE A 218 7.17 21.16 13.02
C PHE A 218 7.08 22.65 12.74
N ASP A 219 7.01 23.48 13.78
CA ASP A 219 7.04 24.93 13.61
C ASP A 219 8.49 25.41 13.42
N TYR A 220 8.87 25.72 12.18
CA TYR A 220 10.19 26.25 11.83
C TYR A 220 10.06 27.25 10.67
N PRO A 221 9.87 28.54 11.00
CA PRO A 221 9.80 29.59 9.99
C PRO A 221 11.12 29.70 9.18
N PRO A 222 11.06 30.07 7.89
CA PRO A 222 9.86 30.44 7.12
C PRO A 222 9.17 29.26 6.39
N TYR A 223 9.60 28.02 6.65
CA TYR A 223 9.19 26.86 5.85
C TYR A 223 7.87 26.26 6.31
N THR A 224 7.69 26.18 7.63
CA THR A 224 6.44 25.74 8.27
C THR A 224 6.17 26.66 9.45
N VAL A 225 4.99 27.27 9.46
CA VAL A 225 4.49 28.15 10.50
C VAL A 225 3.16 27.59 10.97
N ILE A 226 3.03 27.29 12.27
CA ILE A 226 1.79 26.78 12.87
C ILE A 226 1.28 27.79 13.88
N LYS A 227 0.08 28.34 13.66
CA LYS A 227 -0.56 29.29 14.56
C LYS A 227 -1.88 28.73 15.07
N HIS A 228 -2.03 28.74 16.39
CA HIS A 228 -3.28 28.37 17.05
C HIS A 228 -4.16 29.61 17.28
N ASN A 229 -5.47 29.41 17.47
CA ASN A 229 -6.44 30.47 17.80
C ASN A 229 -6.59 31.58 16.73
N MET A 230 -6.44 31.24 15.45
CA MET A 230 -6.62 32.14 14.30
C MET A 230 -7.60 31.54 13.27
N SER A 231 -7.82 32.20 12.13
CA SER A 231 -8.52 31.61 10.97
C SER A 231 -7.91 30.26 10.61
N THR A 232 -8.70 29.21 10.41
CA THR A 232 -8.21 27.83 10.40
C THR A 232 -8.16 27.29 8.97
N ASN A 233 -7.08 26.60 8.60
CA ASN A 233 -6.96 25.90 7.32
C ASN A 233 -6.44 24.46 7.46
N ALA A 234 -6.18 24.00 8.68
CA ALA A 234 -5.82 22.62 9.00
C ALA A 234 -6.27 22.24 10.43
N GLN A 235 -6.20 20.94 10.75
CA GLN A 235 -6.43 20.41 12.10
C GLN A 235 -5.18 19.74 12.65
N ASP A 236 -4.83 20.02 13.90
CA ASP A 236 -3.77 19.33 14.64
C ASP A 236 -4.33 18.08 15.34
N MET A 237 -3.87 16.91 14.92
CA MET A 237 -4.22 15.60 15.46
C MET A 237 -3.36 15.20 16.66
N GLY A 238 -2.30 15.96 16.97
CA GLY A 238 -1.46 15.77 18.14
C GLY A 238 -2.07 16.27 19.46
N VAL A 239 -3.24 16.90 19.41
CA VAL A 239 -4.00 17.43 20.55
C VAL A 239 -5.36 16.72 20.70
N SER A 240 -5.99 16.83 21.87
CA SER A 240 -7.31 16.24 22.10
C SER A 240 -8.38 16.92 21.25
N GLU A 241 -9.44 16.19 20.87
CA GLU A 241 -10.49 16.71 19.99
C GLU A 241 -11.20 17.96 20.54
N ASP A 242 -11.33 18.05 21.85
CA ASP A 242 -11.96 19.18 22.55
C ASP A 242 -10.99 20.34 22.84
N SER A 243 -9.75 20.28 22.33
CA SER A 243 -8.75 21.31 22.57
C SER A 243 -8.97 22.53 21.69
N ASP A 244 -8.87 23.73 22.27
CA ASP A 244 -8.79 24.99 21.52
C ASP A 244 -7.60 25.01 20.52
N PHE A 245 -6.59 24.17 20.75
CA PHE A 245 -5.43 24.03 19.88
C PHE A 245 -5.68 23.13 18.65
N LYS A 246 -6.84 22.46 18.52
CA LYS A 246 -7.14 21.53 17.42
C LYS A 246 -7.16 22.23 16.07
N ASN A 247 -7.81 23.39 15.98
CA ASN A 247 -7.90 24.09 14.70
C ASN A 247 -6.73 25.06 14.57
N VAL A 248 -5.95 24.90 13.50
CA VAL A 248 -4.71 25.66 13.30
C VAL A 248 -4.70 26.37 11.95
N TYR A 249 -3.95 27.46 11.91
CA TYR A 249 -3.53 28.10 10.69
C TYR A 249 -2.10 27.67 10.36
N ILE A 250 -1.90 27.14 9.16
CA ILE A 250 -0.58 26.82 8.64
C ILE A 250 -0.20 27.68 7.45
N ASP A 251 1.08 28.06 7.41
CA ASP A 251 1.70 28.78 6.30
C ASP A 251 3.20 28.45 6.25
N GLY A 252 3.89 28.98 5.24
CA GLY A 252 5.30 28.68 4.96
C GLY A 252 5.50 28.03 3.60
N THR A 253 6.74 27.97 3.14
CA THR A 253 7.04 27.51 1.78
C THR A 253 6.72 26.02 1.57
N GLU A 254 6.90 25.16 2.58
CA GLU A 254 6.61 23.73 2.49
C GLU A 254 5.11 23.43 2.66
N THR A 255 4.46 24.07 3.63
CA THR A 255 3.02 23.90 3.85
C THR A 255 2.19 24.45 2.69
N ARG A 256 2.63 25.51 2.01
CA ARG A 256 1.98 26.02 0.79
C ARG A 256 1.96 25.00 -0.35
N ILE A 257 2.98 24.16 -0.48
CA ILE A 257 2.98 23.08 -1.49
C ILE A 257 1.81 22.13 -1.21
N ILE A 258 1.61 21.77 0.06
CA ILE A 258 0.56 20.83 0.49
C ILE A 258 -0.83 21.49 0.41
N LEU A 259 -0.94 22.77 0.78
CA LEU A 259 -2.17 23.56 0.61
C LEU A 259 -2.60 23.61 -0.85
N ASN A 260 -1.69 23.96 -1.76
CA ASN A 260 -1.98 23.99 -3.20
C ASN A 260 -2.30 22.59 -3.75
N PHE A 261 -1.66 21.55 -3.22
CA PHE A 261 -1.99 20.16 -3.56
C PHE A 261 -3.43 19.84 -3.17
N CYS A 262 -3.86 20.17 -1.95
CA CYS A 262 -5.23 19.92 -1.51
C CYS A 262 -6.29 20.79 -2.18
N GLU A 263 -5.95 22.02 -2.55
CA GLU A 263 -6.80 22.85 -3.39
C GLU A 263 -7.01 22.19 -4.77
N LYS A 264 -5.95 21.65 -5.37
CA LYS A 264 -6.02 21.03 -6.70
C LYS A 264 -6.74 19.69 -6.70
N PHE A 265 -6.49 18.84 -5.71
CA PHE A 265 -6.95 17.45 -5.69
C PHE A 265 -8.10 17.19 -4.70
N ASN A 266 -8.70 18.26 -4.16
CA ASN A 266 -9.84 18.21 -3.25
C ASN A 266 -9.57 17.32 -2.02
N CYS A 267 -8.54 17.66 -1.24
CA CYS A 267 -8.28 17.08 0.08
C CYS A 267 -8.37 18.12 1.20
N THR A 268 -8.29 17.65 2.44
CA THR A 268 -8.11 18.47 3.64
C THR A 268 -6.77 18.14 4.29
N ILE A 269 -6.26 19.04 5.14
CA ILE A 269 -4.95 18.88 5.77
C ILE A 269 -5.12 18.63 7.26
N GLN A 270 -4.43 17.59 7.74
CA GLN A 270 -4.22 17.32 9.15
C GLN A 270 -2.72 17.35 9.46
N ILE A 271 -2.39 17.84 10.64
CA ILE A 271 -1.02 17.93 11.12
C ILE A 271 -0.86 17.05 12.34
N ASP A 272 0.21 16.29 12.40
CA ASP A 272 0.61 15.57 13.61
C ASP A 272 1.77 16.30 14.30
N SER A 273 1.47 17.04 15.37
CA SER A 273 2.47 17.71 16.21
C SER A 273 2.98 16.85 17.37
N SER A 274 2.53 15.59 17.51
CA SER A 274 2.84 14.73 18.66
C SER A 274 4.35 14.47 18.84
N LEU A 275 5.11 14.48 17.75
CA LEU A 275 6.57 14.32 17.75
C LEU A 275 7.31 15.47 18.48
N LEU A 276 6.71 16.66 18.59
CA LEU A 276 7.27 17.78 19.37
C LEU A 276 7.16 17.54 20.88
N ARG A 277 6.11 16.83 21.34
CA ARG A 277 5.88 16.56 22.77
C ARG A 277 6.90 15.59 23.37
N PHE A 278 7.54 14.75 22.55
CA PHE A 278 8.61 13.86 23.00
C PHE A 278 9.89 14.62 23.41
N LYS A 279 10.22 15.73 22.76
CA LYS A 279 11.39 16.55 23.14
C LYS A 279 11.16 17.42 24.37
N GLY A 280 9.92 17.88 24.60
CA GLY A 280 9.58 18.70 25.78
C GLY A 280 9.66 17.97 27.13
N ARG A 281 9.59 16.63 27.15
CA ARG A 281 9.72 15.84 28.39
C ARG A 281 11.15 15.51 28.79
N GLN A 282 12.14 15.66 27.90
CA GLN A 282 13.54 15.40 28.23
C GLN A 282 14.28 16.60 28.87
N HIS A 283 13.65 17.76 28.96
CA HIS A 283 14.24 18.95 29.58
C HIS A 283 13.73 19.27 31.00
N ASN A 284 12.86 18.44 31.57
CA ASN A 284 12.30 18.63 32.91
C ASN A 284 12.62 17.48 33.88
N ASN A 285 13.83 16.91 33.81
CA ASN A 285 14.40 16.07 34.86
C ASN A 285 15.85 16.48 35.14
#